data_AF-A0A1L0B773-F1
#
_entry.id   AF-A0A1L0B773-F1
#
_cell.length_a   1.000
_cell.length_b   1.000
_cell.length_c   1.000
_cell.angle_alpha   90.00
_cell.angle_beta   90.00
_cell.angle_gamma   90.00
#
_symmetry.space_group_name_H-M   'P 1'
#
loop_
_entity.id
_entity.type
_entity.pdbx_description
1 polymer ?
#
loop_
_entity_poly.entity_id
_entity_poly.type
_entity_poly.pdbx_seq_one_letter_code
_entity_poly.pdbx_strand_id
1 'polypeptide(L)'
;MITDITIDGIKEKCFILNNKKTMPLNIKTIDLHLSEKVQFSSIIKTNEEKNLFMKITTTKYGNTNSKLKFFFREIIAERLFLNIKTIREFRNIKKLHKIGINTPKVYGAGFFITNIRKYSGVIIYERIHNQVTAKEYMLRDESEENKTILLENIYCDYRKMSNKGIHFYDFHLSNVLVDTETLDIYWIDPTLRRISYF
;
A
#
# COMPACT_ATOMS: atom_id res chain seq x y z
N MET A 1 7.94 15.18 -6.77
CA MET A 1 7.18 15.94 -7.79
C MET A 1 5.90 16.43 -7.13
N ILE A 2 5.48 17.67 -7.42
CA ILE A 2 4.16 18.15 -6.97
C ILE A 2 3.15 17.80 -8.07
N THR A 3 2.00 17.25 -7.68
CA THR A 3 0.92 16.85 -8.60
C THR A 3 -0.43 17.10 -7.94
N ASP A 4 -1.46 17.18 -8.77
CA ASP A 4 -2.84 17.31 -8.33
C ASP A 4 -3.55 15.96 -8.35
N ILE A 5 -4.32 15.68 -7.30
CA ILE A 5 -5.21 14.52 -7.16
C ILE A 5 -6.59 15.06 -6.82
N THR A 6 -7.61 14.70 -7.60
CA THR A 6 -9.00 15.06 -7.34
C THR A 6 -9.67 13.97 -6.53
N ILE A 7 -10.02 14.29 -5.29
CA ILE A 7 -10.70 13.42 -4.32
C ILE A 7 -12.07 14.03 -4.06
N ASP A 8 -13.15 13.31 -4.36
CA ASP A 8 -14.53 13.75 -4.11
C ASP A 8 -14.86 15.11 -4.74
N GLY A 9 -14.37 15.31 -5.96
CA GLY A 9 -14.50 16.57 -6.71
C GLY A 9 -13.57 17.70 -6.24
N ILE A 10 -12.85 17.52 -5.13
CA ILE A 10 -11.92 18.51 -4.57
C ILE A 10 -10.51 18.24 -5.09
N LYS A 11 -9.88 19.27 -5.64
CA LYS A 11 -8.51 19.21 -6.16
C LYS A 11 -7.49 19.40 -5.02
N GLU A 12 -6.73 18.36 -4.73
CA GLU A 12 -5.73 18.34 -3.66
C GLU A 12 -4.31 18.30 -4.25
N LYS A 13 -3.44 19.20 -3.79
CA LYS A 13 -2.01 19.21 -4.14
C LYS A 13 -1.26 18.20 -3.30
N CYS A 14 -0.43 17.39 -3.92
CA CYS A 14 0.38 16.37 -3.26
C CYS A 14 1.84 16.46 -3.68
N PHE A 15 2.75 16.28 -2.72
CA PHE A 15 4.14 15.94 -3.01
C PHE A 15 4.27 14.43 -3.11
N ILE A 16 4.79 13.93 -4.23
CA ILE A 16 4.95 12.49 -4.50
C ILE A 16 6.42 12.16 -4.81
N LEU A 17 6.93 11.15 -4.11
CA LEU A 17 8.12 10.40 -4.46
C LEU A 17 7.72 9.33 -5.48
N ASN A 18 8.16 9.49 -6.72
CA ASN A 18 7.82 8.57 -7.80
C ASN A 18 9.03 7.72 -8.23
N ASN A 19 8.76 6.65 -8.96
CA ASN A 19 9.74 6.15 -9.91
C ASN A 19 9.69 7.07 -11.12
N LYS A 20 10.77 7.82 -11.35
CA LYS A 20 10.88 8.85 -12.40
C LYS A 20 10.53 8.21 -13.76
N LYS A 21 9.29 8.41 -14.26
CA LYS A 21 8.78 8.33 -15.66
C LYS A 21 7.38 7.73 -15.84
N THR A 22 6.73 7.16 -14.83
CA THR A 22 5.45 6.41 -15.05
C THR A 22 4.24 6.96 -14.32
N MET A 23 4.36 8.11 -13.64
CA MET A 23 3.26 8.59 -12.79
C MET A 23 2.13 9.19 -13.65
N PRO A 24 0.89 8.68 -13.50
CA PRO A 24 -0.26 9.30 -14.14
C PRO A 24 -0.50 10.70 -13.57
N LEU A 25 -0.58 11.70 -14.44
CA LEU A 25 -0.94 13.09 -14.08
C LEU A 25 -2.46 13.22 -13.96
N ASN A 26 -2.93 14.17 -13.14
CA ASN A 26 -4.34 14.52 -12.98
C ASN A 26 -5.23 13.31 -12.68
N ILE A 27 -5.12 12.77 -11.47
CA ILE A 27 -5.86 11.57 -11.06
C ILE A 27 -7.21 12.01 -10.52
N LYS A 28 -8.30 11.60 -11.18
CA LYS A 28 -9.66 11.73 -10.65
C LYS A 28 -10.08 10.40 -10.03
N THR A 29 -10.64 10.43 -8.84
CA THR A 29 -11.05 9.19 -8.19
C THR A 29 -12.53 9.09 -7.94
N ILE A 30 -13.00 7.85 -7.97
CA ILE A 30 -14.27 7.43 -7.38
C ILE A 30 -14.00 6.63 -6.12
N ASP A 31 -14.99 6.60 -5.21
CA ASP A 31 -14.98 5.68 -4.09
C ASP A 31 -14.95 4.25 -4.60
N LEU A 32 -14.06 3.44 -4.03
CA LEU A 32 -14.12 2.01 -4.25
C LEU A 32 -15.21 1.46 -3.32
N HIS A 33 -16.31 0.99 -3.91
CA HIS A 33 -17.22 0.07 -3.23
C HIS A 33 -16.48 -1.27 -3.05
N LEU A 34 -15.58 -1.32 -2.06
CA LEU A 34 -15.08 -2.58 -1.55
C LEU A 34 -16.29 -3.32 -0.98
N SER A 35 -16.38 -4.62 -1.26
CA SER A 35 -17.29 -5.49 -0.53
C SER A 35 -17.15 -5.19 0.97
N GLU A 36 -18.27 -5.05 1.67
CA GLU A 36 -18.39 -4.50 3.04
C GLU A 36 -17.51 -5.19 4.12
N LYS A 37 -16.68 -6.17 3.74
CA LYS A 37 -15.91 -7.06 4.60
C LYS A 37 -14.47 -6.65 4.85
N VAL A 38 -13.94 -5.58 4.23
CA VAL A 38 -12.56 -5.12 4.48
C VAL A 38 -12.54 -3.69 5.04
N GLN A 39 -12.49 -3.57 6.37
CA GLN A 39 -12.24 -2.30 7.04
C GLN A 39 -10.78 -1.88 6.87
N PHE A 40 -10.53 -0.90 6.00
CA PHE A 40 -9.23 -0.27 5.91
C PHE A 40 -9.12 0.90 6.91
N SER A 41 -7.98 1.01 7.59
CA SER A 41 -7.60 2.23 8.35
C SER A 41 -7.26 3.42 7.44
N SER A 42 -7.58 3.32 6.15
CA SER A 42 -7.21 4.25 5.08
C SER A 42 -8.40 4.40 4.14
N ILE A 43 -8.56 5.60 3.58
CA ILE A 43 -9.56 5.86 2.55
C ILE A 43 -9.03 5.24 1.26
N ILE A 44 -9.85 4.41 0.63
CA ILE A 44 -9.50 3.72 -0.62
C ILE A 44 -10.27 4.34 -1.77
N LYS A 45 -9.54 4.66 -2.83
CA LYS A 45 -10.07 5.33 -4.03
C LYS A 45 -9.53 4.66 -5.28
N THR A 46 -10.31 4.62 -6.35
CA THR A 46 -9.87 4.08 -7.64
C THR A 46 -10.04 5.05 -8.79
N ASN A 47 -9.27 4.82 -9.86
CA ASN A 47 -9.48 5.43 -11.16
C ASN A 47 -9.51 4.30 -12.19
N GLU A 48 -10.68 4.04 -12.77
CA GLU A 48 -10.85 2.91 -13.70
C GLU A 48 -10.17 3.17 -15.04
N GLU A 49 -10.32 4.39 -15.59
CA GLU A 49 -9.72 4.79 -16.88
C GLU A 49 -8.21 4.59 -16.92
N LYS A 50 -7.52 4.81 -15.79
CA LYS A 50 -6.06 4.73 -15.67
C LYS A 50 -5.60 3.47 -14.95
N ASN A 51 -6.52 2.56 -14.64
CA ASN A 51 -6.28 1.34 -13.88
C ASN A 51 -5.48 1.56 -12.57
N LEU A 52 -5.96 2.47 -11.72
CA LEU A 52 -5.26 2.86 -10.48
C LEU A 52 -6.05 2.50 -9.23
N PHE A 53 -5.29 2.12 -8.21
CA PHE A 53 -5.74 1.95 -6.84
C PHE A 53 -4.97 2.89 -5.92
N MET A 54 -5.67 3.66 -5.09
CA MET A 54 -5.04 4.62 -4.18
C MET A 54 -5.47 4.38 -2.74
N LYS A 55 -4.46 4.36 -1.87
CA LYS A 55 -4.63 4.30 -0.43
C LYS A 55 -4.23 5.64 0.16
N ILE A 56 -5.19 6.30 0.78
CA ILE A 56 -5.05 7.62 1.40
C ILE A 56 -5.12 7.44 2.91
N THR A 57 -4.06 7.83 3.62
CA THR A 57 -4.04 7.81 5.08
C THR A 57 -4.54 9.14 5.62
N THR A 58 -5.42 9.07 6.61
CA THR A 58 -5.88 10.26 7.33
C THR A 58 -4.87 10.69 8.38
N THR A 59 -4.99 11.94 8.79
CA THR A 59 -4.13 12.56 9.80
C THR A 59 -4.63 12.21 11.20
N LYS A 60 -3.78 11.59 12.04
CA LYS A 60 -4.12 11.25 13.44
C LYS A 60 -4.21 12.49 14.35
N TYR A 61 -3.59 13.59 13.96
CA TYR A 61 -3.53 14.82 14.74
C TYR A 61 -4.48 15.93 14.24
N GLY A 62 -5.35 15.63 13.26
CA GLY A 62 -6.17 16.62 12.56
C GLY A 62 -7.19 17.33 13.45
N ASN A 63 -7.74 16.56 14.39
CA ASN A 63 -8.72 17.00 15.36
C ASN A 63 -8.08 17.40 16.70
N THR A 64 -6.75 17.46 16.79
CA THR A 64 -6.11 17.83 18.04
C THR A 64 -6.14 19.34 18.24
N ASN A 65 -6.58 19.78 19.42
CA ASN A 65 -6.57 21.21 19.80
C ASN A 65 -5.15 21.79 19.93
N SER A 66 -4.12 20.94 19.95
CA SER A 66 -2.73 21.35 20.10
C SER A 66 -2.07 21.61 18.73
N LYS A 67 -2.12 22.88 18.29
CA LYS A 67 -1.43 23.35 17.06
C LYS A 67 0.07 23.02 17.08
N LEU A 68 0.70 23.02 18.25
CA LEU A 68 2.13 22.73 18.42
C LEU A 68 2.45 21.25 18.15
N LYS A 69 1.62 20.31 18.66
CA LYS A 69 1.81 18.87 18.41
C LYS A 69 1.63 18.54 16.93
N PHE A 70 0.64 19.14 16.28
CA PHE A 70 0.44 19.02 14.84
C PHE A 70 1.66 19.51 14.05
N PHE A 71 2.20 20.69 14.39
CA PHE A 71 3.37 21.24 13.69
C PHE A 71 4.63 20.38 13.87
N PHE A 72 5.07 20.10 15.11
CA PHE A 72 6.33 19.37 15.32
C PHE A 72 6.25 17.89 14.94
N ARG A 73 5.14 17.19 15.21
CA ARG A 73 5.05 15.76 14.89
C ARG A 73 4.67 15.52 13.44
N GLU A 74 3.67 16.21 12.92
CA GLU A 74 3.15 15.88 11.60
C GLU A 74 3.86 16.63 10.47
N ILE A 75 4.19 17.91 10.66
CA ILE A 75 4.94 18.67 9.63
C ILE A 75 6.42 18.33 9.68
N ILE A 76 7.06 18.45 10.83
CA ILE A 76 8.51 18.23 10.94
C ILE A 76 8.83 16.73 10.96
N ALA A 77 8.36 15.98 11.97
CA ALA A 77 8.80 14.59 12.13
C ALA A 77 8.33 13.65 11.01
N GLU A 78 7.11 13.83 10.50
CA GLU A 78 6.56 12.95 9.47
C GLU A 78 6.84 13.44 8.04
N ARG A 79 6.47 14.68 7.69
CA ARG A 79 6.55 15.16 6.29
C ARG A 79 7.95 15.58 5.88
N LEU A 80 8.63 16.40 6.69
CA LEU A 80 9.98 16.87 6.37
C LEU A 80 10.99 15.71 6.32
N PHE A 81 10.92 14.79 7.27
CA PHE A 81 11.78 13.58 7.27
C PHE A 81 11.24 12.42 6.43
N LEU A 82 10.14 12.61 5.69
CA LEU A 82 9.54 11.59 4.83
C LEU A 82 9.29 10.26 5.58
N ASN A 83 8.86 10.35 6.84
CA ASN A 83 8.61 9.22 7.73
C ASN A 83 7.12 8.79 7.77
N ILE A 84 6.35 9.25 6.79
CA ILE A 84 4.93 8.96 6.63
C ILE A 84 4.71 7.48 6.32
N LYS A 85 3.60 6.90 6.82
CA LYS A 85 3.24 5.49 6.61
C LYS A 85 3.32 5.08 5.14
N THR A 86 2.71 5.85 4.24
CA THR A 86 2.68 5.57 2.79
C THR A 86 4.08 5.59 2.15
N ILE A 87 4.96 6.50 2.58
CA ILE A 87 6.34 6.55 2.09
C ILE A 87 7.15 5.35 2.61
N ARG A 88 6.93 4.95 3.87
CA ARG A 88 7.56 3.75 4.43
C ARG A 88 7.11 2.49 3.69
N GLU A 89 5.82 2.36 3.41
CA GLU A 89 5.22 1.28 2.62
C GLU A 89 5.87 1.21 1.22
N PHE A 90 5.97 2.36 0.53
CA PHE A 90 6.67 2.44 -0.76
C PHE A 90 8.14 2.01 -0.70
N ARG A 91 8.87 2.40 0.35
CA ARG A 91 10.26 1.96 0.55
C ARG A 91 10.36 0.46 0.82
N ASN A 92 9.41 -0.11 1.55
CA ASN A 92 9.35 -1.55 1.82
C ASN A 92 9.06 -2.33 0.54
N ILE A 93 8.11 -1.87 -0.28
CA ILE A 93 7.83 -2.44 -1.60
C ILE A 93 9.08 -2.43 -2.49
N LYS A 94 9.83 -1.32 -2.52
CA LYS A 94 11.11 -1.28 -3.25
C LYS A 94 12.13 -2.29 -2.75
N LYS A 95 12.14 -2.62 -1.46
CA LYS A 95 13.02 -3.67 -0.92
C LYS A 95 12.55 -5.07 -1.36
N LEU A 96 11.25 -5.34 -1.36
CA LEU A 96 10.67 -6.60 -1.82
C LEU A 96 10.97 -6.85 -3.30
N HIS A 97 10.74 -5.87 -4.16
CA HIS A 97 11.08 -5.98 -5.59
C HIS A 97 12.57 -6.29 -5.82
N LYS A 98 13.48 -5.69 -5.05
CA LYS A 98 14.92 -5.96 -5.16
C LYS A 98 15.32 -7.40 -4.85
N ILE A 99 14.46 -8.15 -4.16
CA ILE A 99 14.72 -9.54 -3.77
C ILE A 99 13.81 -10.51 -4.54
N GLY A 100 13.16 -10.04 -5.62
CA GLY A 100 12.34 -10.86 -6.49
C GLY A 100 11.01 -11.30 -5.86
N ILE A 101 10.47 -10.49 -4.96
CA ILE A 101 9.13 -10.70 -4.38
C ILE A 101 8.14 -9.81 -5.11
N ASN A 102 7.04 -10.43 -5.54
CA ASN A 102 5.99 -9.77 -6.29
C ASN A 102 5.14 -8.89 -5.38
N THR A 103 4.90 -7.67 -5.80
CA THR A 103 3.99 -6.71 -5.18
C THR A 103 3.29 -5.94 -6.29
N PRO A 104 2.09 -5.39 -6.06
CA PRO A 104 1.47 -4.52 -7.05
C PRO A 104 2.40 -3.36 -7.42
N LYS A 105 2.43 -3.00 -8.70
CA LYS A 105 3.27 -1.91 -9.18
C LYS A 105 2.89 -0.61 -8.47
N VAL A 106 3.88 0.07 -7.92
CA VAL A 106 3.67 1.37 -7.26
C VAL A 106 4.16 2.51 -8.14
N TYR A 107 3.26 3.40 -8.50
CA TYR A 107 3.57 4.61 -9.27
C TYR A 107 4.26 5.67 -8.41
N GLY A 108 3.88 5.77 -7.14
CA GLY A 108 4.55 6.64 -6.19
C GLY A 108 3.84 6.71 -4.84
N ALA A 109 4.50 7.34 -3.88
CA ALA A 109 3.92 7.65 -2.57
C ALA A 109 4.39 9.00 -2.06
N GLY A 110 3.60 9.62 -1.19
CA GLY A 110 3.92 10.92 -0.65
C GLY A 110 2.83 11.45 0.26
N PHE A 111 2.64 12.77 0.24
CA PHE A 111 1.79 13.48 1.18
C PHE A 111 1.09 14.69 0.58
N PHE A 112 -0.03 15.04 1.20
CA PHE A 112 -0.87 16.16 0.80
C PHE A 112 -0.25 17.49 1.25
N ILE A 113 -0.30 18.51 0.41
CA ILE A 113 0.16 19.88 0.72
C ILE A 113 -1.05 20.76 1.04
N THR A 114 -2.19 20.49 0.40
CA THR A 114 -3.50 21.03 0.76
C THR A 114 -4.20 20.08 1.74
N ASN A 115 -5.13 20.61 2.54
CA ASN A 115 -5.94 19.81 3.47
C ASN A 115 -5.11 18.91 4.42
N ILE A 116 -3.93 19.39 4.83
CA ILE A 116 -2.93 18.69 5.66
C ILE A 116 -3.44 18.22 7.03
N ARG A 117 -4.58 18.77 7.48
CA ARG A 117 -5.25 18.36 8.72
C ARG A 117 -6.17 17.16 8.53
N LYS A 118 -6.59 16.87 7.30
CA LYS A 118 -7.44 15.72 6.98
C LYS A 118 -6.60 14.54 6.49
N TYR A 119 -5.65 14.79 5.60
CA TYR A 119 -4.87 13.75 4.95
C TYR A 119 -3.38 13.82 5.28
N SER A 120 -2.81 12.69 5.68
CA SER A 120 -1.39 12.55 6.02
C SER A 120 -0.57 12.09 4.82
N GLY A 121 -1.06 11.10 4.08
CA GLY A 121 -0.27 10.41 3.06
C GLY A 121 -1.09 9.78 1.96
N VAL A 122 -0.47 9.56 0.82
CA VAL A 122 -1.04 8.81 -0.31
C VAL A 122 0.00 7.86 -0.89
N ILE A 123 -0.45 6.70 -1.33
CA ILE A 123 0.31 5.75 -2.16
C ILE A 123 -0.58 5.29 -3.32
N ILE A 124 0.03 5.21 -4.50
CA ILE A 124 -0.66 5.00 -5.79
C ILE A 124 -0.14 3.72 -6.41
N TYR A 125 -1.04 2.76 -6.55
CA TYR A 125 -0.81 1.44 -7.10
C TYR A 125 -1.43 1.32 -8.49
N GLU A 126 -0.90 0.40 -9.27
CA GLU A 126 -1.67 -0.30 -10.29
C GLU A 126 -2.81 -1.07 -9.61
N ARG A 127 -4.01 -0.94 -10.16
CA ARG A 127 -5.13 -1.79 -9.76
C ARG A 127 -4.94 -3.13 -10.45
N ILE A 128 -4.93 -4.19 -9.65
CA ILE A 128 -4.92 -5.55 -10.18
C ILE A 128 -6.35 -6.09 -10.12
N HIS A 129 -6.73 -6.83 -11.15
CA HIS A 129 -8.05 -7.42 -11.31
C HIS A 129 -8.01 -8.91 -10.98
N ASN A 130 -9.18 -9.51 -10.74
CA ASN A 130 -9.35 -10.95 -10.53
C ASN A 130 -8.53 -11.54 -9.37
N GLN A 131 -8.24 -10.72 -8.36
CA GLN A 131 -7.50 -11.15 -7.19
C GLN A 131 -8.39 -11.27 -5.97
N VAL A 132 -8.05 -12.25 -5.14
CA VAL A 132 -8.64 -12.47 -3.83
C VAL A 132 -7.53 -12.51 -2.80
N THR A 133 -7.85 -12.31 -1.54
CA THR A 133 -6.83 -12.56 -0.51
C THR A 133 -6.54 -14.06 -0.39
N ALA A 134 -5.32 -14.43 -0.03
CA ALA A 134 -4.99 -15.83 0.26
C ALA A 134 -5.88 -16.40 1.37
N LYS A 135 -6.32 -15.56 2.33
CA LYS A 135 -7.29 -15.97 3.34
C LYS A 135 -8.61 -16.41 2.71
N GLU A 136 -9.16 -15.59 1.80
CA GLU A 136 -10.40 -15.93 1.10
C GLU A 136 -10.22 -17.14 0.18
N TYR A 137 -9.08 -17.23 -0.52
CA TYR A 137 -8.76 -18.37 -1.38
C TYR A 137 -8.74 -19.68 -0.59
N MET A 138 -8.08 -19.70 0.57
CA MET A 138 -8.02 -20.88 1.44
C MET A 138 -9.39 -21.32 1.99
N LEU A 139 -10.36 -20.42 2.04
CA LEU A 139 -11.73 -20.70 2.50
C LEU A 139 -12.68 -21.13 1.37
N ARG A 140 -12.25 -21.01 0.11
CA ARG A 140 -13.03 -21.47 -1.05
C ARG A 140 -12.91 -22.99 -1.21
N ASP A 141 -13.86 -23.55 -1.94
CA ASP A 141 -13.87 -24.94 -2.37
C ASP A 141 -12.90 -25.14 -3.55
N GLU A 142 -11.62 -24.95 -3.27
CA GLU A 142 -10.50 -25.15 -4.20
C GLU A 142 -9.83 -26.50 -3.92
N SER A 143 -9.17 -27.08 -4.92
CA SER A 143 -8.43 -28.34 -4.76
C SER A 143 -7.32 -28.20 -3.72
N GLU A 144 -7.04 -29.29 -3.00
CA GLU A 144 -5.92 -29.32 -2.04
C GLU A 144 -4.57 -29.09 -2.74
N GLU A 145 -4.42 -29.56 -3.99
CA GLU A 145 -3.25 -29.29 -4.81
C GLU A 145 -3.02 -27.79 -5.02
N ASN A 146 -4.05 -27.03 -5.39
CA ASN A 146 -3.94 -25.58 -5.57
C ASN A 146 -3.60 -24.85 -4.26
N LYS A 147 -4.20 -25.29 -3.13
CA LYS A 147 -3.87 -24.74 -1.81
C LYS A 147 -2.42 -25.03 -1.43
N THR A 148 -1.91 -26.21 -1.74
CA THR A 148 -0.50 -26.56 -1.53
C THR A 148 0.41 -25.67 -2.37
N ILE A 149 0.12 -25.48 -3.66
CA ILE A 149 0.89 -24.58 -4.54
C ILE A 149 0.93 -23.15 -3.97
N LEU A 150 -0.21 -22.64 -3.50
CA LEU A 150 -0.27 -21.32 -2.86
C LEU A 150 0.64 -21.23 -1.63
N LEU A 151 0.60 -22.23 -0.74
CA LEU A 151 1.45 -22.26 0.46
C LEU A 151 2.94 -22.37 0.10
N GLU A 152 3.29 -23.14 -0.92
CA GLU A 152 4.65 -23.26 -1.45
C GLU A 152 5.15 -21.93 -2.04
N ASN A 153 4.31 -21.20 -2.78
CA ASN A 153 4.62 -19.87 -3.29
C ASN A 153 4.90 -18.89 -2.14
N ILE A 154 4.05 -18.88 -1.11
CA ILE A 154 4.24 -18.05 0.09
C ILE A 154 5.54 -18.43 0.81
N TYR A 155 5.82 -19.72 0.98
CA TYR A 155 7.04 -20.22 1.60
C TYR A 155 8.29 -19.78 0.83
N CYS A 156 8.28 -19.92 -0.50
CA CYS A 156 9.38 -19.51 -1.36
C CYS A 156 9.70 -18.02 -1.21
N ASP A 157 8.69 -17.15 -1.19
CA ASP A 157 8.89 -15.72 -0.97
C ASP A 157 9.40 -15.42 0.45
N TYR A 158 8.89 -16.13 1.46
CA TYR A 158 9.39 -16.01 2.82
C TYR A 158 10.88 -16.39 2.94
N ARG A 159 11.30 -17.43 2.24
CA ARG A 159 12.71 -17.85 2.18
C ARG A 159 13.58 -16.76 1.55
N LYS A 160 13.12 -16.10 0.48
CA LYS A 160 13.83 -14.95 -0.11
C LYS A 160 14.01 -13.81 0.90
N MET A 161 12.96 -13.50 1.69
CA MET A 161 13.05 -12.48 2.75
C MET A 161 14.07 -12.88 3.83
N SER A 162 13.97 -14.12 4.33
CA SER A 162 14.84 -14.65 5.39
C SER A 162 16.31 -14.63 5.00
N ASN A 163 16.63 -15.04 3.76
CA ASN A 163 17.99 -14.97 3.19
C ASN A 163 18.57 -13.55 3.12
N LYS A 164 17.71 -12.52 3.23
CA LYS A 164 18.11 -11.11 3.25
C LYS A 164 18.03 -10.50 4.66
N GLY A 165 17.85 -11.34 5.69
CA GLY A 165 17.77 -10.93 7.08
C GLY A 165 16.56 -10.05 7.38
N ILE A 166 15.50 -10.16 6.59
CA ILE A 166 14.26 -9.40 6.77
C ILE A 166 13.06 -10.34 6.86
N HIS A 167 12.01 -9.90 7.54
CA HIS A 167 10.72 -10.61 7.56
C HIS A 167 9.56 -9.62 7.45
N PHE A 168 8.42 -10.15 7.03
CA PHE A 168 7.15 -9.44 7.02
C PHE A 168 6.57 -9.44 8.44
N TYR A 169 6.63 -8.30 9.12
CA TYR A 169 6.30 -8.18 10.55
C TYR A 169 4.80 -8.38 10.82
N ASP A 170 3.96 -7.93 9.90
CA ASP A 170 2.51 -8.01 10.01
C ASP A 170 1.96 -9.05 9.01
N PHE A 171 2.52 -10.25 9.06
CA PHE A 171 2.12 -11.29 8.13
C PHE A 171 0.81 -11.95 8.56
N HIS A 172 -0.12 -11.94 7.62
CA HIS A 172 -1.33 -12.72 7.65
C HIS A 172 -1.80 -12.95 6.20
N LEU A 173 -2.59 -14.00 5.97
CA LEU A 173 -3.03 -14.37 4.62
C LEU A 173 -3.87 -13.28 3.92
N SER A 174 -4.42 -12.31 4.66
CA SER A 174 -5.09 -11.14 4.04
C SER A 174 -4.13 -10.11 3.41
N ASN A 175 -2.81 -10.21 3.67
CA ASN A 175 -1.78 -9.35 3.05
C ASN A 175 -1.11 -9.99 1.82
N VAL A 176 -1.65 -11.12 1.36
CA VAL A 176 -1.24 -11.80 0.15
C VAL A 176 -2.44 -11.84 -0.77
N LEU A 177 -2.33 -11.23 -1.95
CA LEU A 177 -3.29 -11.36 -3.03
C LEU A 177 -2.90 -12.55 -3.89
N VAL A 178 -3.90 -13.30 -4.35
CA VAL A 178 -3.76 -14.49 -5.20
C VAL A 178 -4.52 -14.22 -6.48
N ASP A 179 -3.85 -14.39 -7.61
CA ASP A 179 -4.50 -14.51 -8.91
C ASP A 179 -5.16 -15.89 -9.00
N THR A 180 -6.48 -15.93 -9.14
CA THR A 180 -7.22 -17.19 -9.10
C THR A 180 -7.03 -18.05 -10.34
N GLU A 181 -6.51 -17.50 -11.43
CA GLU A 181 -6.25 -18.21 -12.68
C GLU A 181 -4.83 -18.76 -12.73
N THR A 182 -3.84 -17.96 -12.30
CA THR A 182 -2.42 -18.34 -12.39
C THR A 182 -1.80 -18.84 -11.10
N LEU A 183 -2.45 -18.62 -9.95
CA LEU A 183 -1.90 -18.82 -8.60
C LEU A 183 -0.67 -17.96 -8.28
N ASP A 184 -0.42 -16.91 -9.08
CA ASP A 184 0.58 -15.91 -8.75
C ASP A 184 0.19 -15.15 -7.49
N ILE A 185 1.19 -14.84 -6.66
CA ILE A 185 0.99 -14.12 -5.40
C ILE A 185 1.57 -12.71 -5.46
N TYR A 186 0.88 -11.77 -4.81
CA TYR A 186 1.29 -10.39 -4.67
C TYR A 186 1.18 -9.94 -3.22
N TRP A 187 2.29 -9.45 -2.66
CA TRP A 187 2.32 -8.97 -1.27
C TRP A 187 1.87 -7.51 -1.18
N ILE A 188 0.97 -7.22 -0.24
CA ILE A 188 0.39 -5.88 -0.01
C ILE A 188 0.55 -5.41 1.44
N ASP A 189 0.49 -4.10 1.66
CA ASP A 189 0.72 -3.43 2.96
C ASP A 189 2.02 -3.88 3.70
N PRO A 190 3.18 -3.93 3.04
CA PRO A 190 4.37 -4.50 3.65
C PRO A 190 4.94 -3.65 4.79
N THR A 191 5.00 -4.26 5.98
CA THR A 191 5.79 -3.78 7.11
C THR A 191 6.97 -4.72 7.33
N LEU A 192 8.17 -4.32 6.91
CA LEU A 192 9.37 -5.15 7.02
C LEU A 192 10.16 -4.82 8.28
N ARG A 193 10.68 -5.86 8.95
CA ARG A 193 11.66 -5.75 10.03
C ARG A 193 12.87 -6.63 9.77
N ARG A 194 13.97 -6.33 10.44
CA ARG A 194 15.14 -7.21 10.44
C ARG A 194 14.84 -8.44 11.28
N ILE A 195 15.34 -9.59 10.86
CA ILE A 195 15.41 -10.78 11.69
C ILE A 195 16.54 -10.53 12.69
N SER A 196 16.21 -10.53 13.97
CA SER A 196 17.20 -10.60 15.04
C SER A 196 17.63 -12.06 15.19
N TYR A 197 18.90 -12.34 14.89
CA TYR A 197 19.53 -13.58 15.32
C TYR A 197 19.88 -13.40 16.79
N PHE A 198 19.29 -14.22 17.66
CA PHE A 198 19.65 -14.33 19.07
C PHE A 198 20.80 -15.33 19.21
#